data_AF-A0A1F3ZM60-F1
#
_entry.id   AF-A0A1F3ZM60-F1
#
_cell.length_a   1.000
_cell.length_b   1.000
_cell.length_c   1.000
_cell.angle_alpha   90.00
_cell.angle_beta   90.00
_cell.angle_gamma   90.00
#
_symmetry.space_group_name_H-M   'P 1'
#
loop_
_entity.id
_entity.type
_entity.pdbx_description
1 polymer ?
#
loop_
_entity_poly.entity_id
_entity_poly.type
_entity_poly.pdbx_seq_one_letter_code
_entity_poly.pdbx_strand_id
1 'polypeptide(L)'
;MPRLHVDAPLAAGTHLALPAAAAHHAVRALRLQIDDAVILFNGSGGEYAARIESIGRGGVAVRIESYSATERESPLAVTLLQGLSSGERMDLTVQKSVELGVHAIQPVAAEKSVVRLSGERAAARCEHWRRVAIAACEQCGRNRVPDILAPLPLARYAAPPDALKLVLAPDAGTGLKQALSGKAAAIVLAVGPEAGFSEAEQRLLAAAGFQPVALGPRILRTETAAPAALAALNALAGDF
;
A
#
# COMPACT_ATOMS: atom_id res chain seq x y z
N MET A 1 22.02 -3.42 -0.03
CA MET A 1 21.73 -4.85 0.19
C MET A 1 20.31 -5.14 -0.25
N PRO A 2 20.06 -6.30 -0.90
CA PRO A 2 18.71 -6.74 -1.22
C PRO A 2 17.87 -6.95 0.04
N ARG A 3 16.56 -6.74 -0.09
CA ARG A 3 15.58 -6.86 1.00
C ARG A 3 14.57 -7.94 0.65
N LEU A 4 14.22 -8.78 1.63
CA LEU A 4 13.29 -9.89 1.48
C LEU A 4 12.23 -9.83 2.58
N HIS A 5 10.97 -9.85 2.19
CA HIS A 5 9.88 -10.03 3.14
C HIS A 5 9.77 -11.51 3.54
N VAL A 6 9.67 -11.76 4.85
CA VAL A 6 9.48 -13.10 5.40
C VAL A 6 8.35 -13.07 6.42
N ASP A 7 7.23 -13.68 6.07
CA ASP A 7 6.05 -13.83 6.93
C ASP A 7 6.26 -14.95 7.98
N ALA A 8 7.22 -14.70 8.88
CA ALA A 8 7.54 -15.57 10.01
C ALA A 8 8.18 -14.75 11.14
N PRO A 9 8.16 -15.25 12.39
CA PRO A 9 8.95 -14.67 13.46
C PRO A 9 10.44 -14.66 13.12
N LEU A 10 11.11 -13.53 13.33
CA LEU A 10 12.53 -13.34 13.09
C LEU A 10 13.24 -13.01 14.41
N ALA A 11 14.39 -13.63 14.65
CA ALA A 11 15.20 -13.42 15.86
C ALA A 11 16.69 -13.41 15.53
N ALA A 12 17.44 -12.45 16.09
CA ALA A 12 18.88 -12.39 15.92
C ALA A 12 19.57 -13.62 16.54
N GLY A 13 20.63 -14.10 15.88
CA GLY A 13 21.37 -15.30 16.30
C GLY A 13 20.72 -16.63 15.89
N THR A 14 19.62 -16.60 15.13
CA THR A 14 18.93 -17.82 14.68
C THR A 14 19.20 -18.12 13.21
N HIS A 15 18.92 -19.37 12.82
CA HIS A 15 18.94 -19.83 11.43
C HIS A 15 17.50 -19.98 10.93
N LEU A 16 17.27 -19.60 9.67
CA LEU A 16 15.94 -19.63 9.07
C LEU A 16 16.01 -20.24 7.67
N ALA A 17 15.19 -21.24 7.42
CA ALA A 17 14.88 -21.65 6.05
C ALA A 17 13.92 -20.63 5.44
N LEU A 18 14.32 -19.96 4.37
CA LEU A 18 13.47 -18.99 3.69
C LEU A 18 12.22 -19.68 3.14
N PRO A 19 11.02 -19.10 3.31
CA PRO A 19 9.82 -19.58 2.64
C PRO A 19 10.03 -19.67 1.13
N ALA A 20 9.33 -20.60 0.47
CA ALA A 20 9.55 -20.92 -0.94
C ALA A 20 9.52 -19.69 -1.88
N ALA A 21 8.61 -18.73 -1.63
CA ALA A 21 8.53 -17.51 -2.40
C ALA A 21 9.78 -16.61 -2.24
N ALA A 22 10.23 -16.38 -1.01
CA ALA A 22 11.42 -15.59 -0.71
C ALA A 22 12.71 -16.28 -1.22
N ALA A 23 12.81 -17.60 -1.04
CA ALA A 23 13.91 -18.40 -1.58
C ALA A 23 13.99 -18.32 -3.12
N HIS A 24 12.85 -18.43 -3.80
CA HIS A 24 12.78 -18.29 -5.25
C HIS A 24 13.19 -16.87 -5.69
N HIS A 25 12.72 -15.84 -5.00
CA HIS A 25 13.10 -14.45 -5.29
C HIS A 25 14.62 -14.24 -5.10
N ALA A 26 15.18 -14.69 -3.99
CA ALA A 26 16.61 -14.59 -3.68
C ALA A 26 17.50 -15.21 -4.77
N VAL A 27 17.18 -16.41 -5.25
CA VAL A 27 18.03 -17.14 -6.20
C VAL A 27 17.73 -16.78 -7.65
N ARG A 28 16.46 -16.59 -8.03
CA ARG A 28 16.09 -16.40 -9.44
C ARG A 28 16.09 -14.94 -9.86
N ALA A 29 15.54 -14.06 -9.02
CA ALA A 29 15.45 -12.65 -9.34
C ALA A 29 16.74 -11.91 -8.95
N LEU A 30 17.19 -12.10 -7.70
CA LEU A 30 18.35 -11.39 -7.16
C LEU A 30 19.69 -12.10 -7.42
N ARG A 31 19.65 -13.39 -7.79
CA ARG A 31 20.83 -14.23 -8.10
C ARG A 31 21.86 -14.29 -6.95
N LEU A 32 21.37 -14.27 -5.72
CA LEU A 32 22.21 -14.30 -4.53
C LEU A 32 22.94 -15.64 -4.40
N GLN A 33 24.15 -15.57 -3.84
CA GLN A 33 25.05 -16.68 -3.58
C GLN A 33 25.18 -16.92 -2.08
N ILE A 34 25.82 -18.03 -1.71
CA ILE A 34 26.26 -18.26 -0.33
C ILE A 34 27.17 -17.10 0.09
N ASP A 35 27.06 -16.72 1.36
CA ASP A 35 27.72 -15.58 1.98
C ASP A 35 27.22 -14.19 1.56
N ASP A 36 26.29 -14.06 0.63
CA ASP A 36 25.67 -12.76 0.33
C ASP A 36 24.86 -12.22 1.52
N ALA A 37 24.98 -10.92 1.75
CA ALA A 37 24.27 -10.21 2.80
C ALA A 37 22.88 -9.76 2.31
N VAL A 38 21.86 -9.98 3.13
CA VAL A 38 20.47 -9.59 2.88
C VAL A 38 19.86 -8.90 4.09
N ILE A 39 18.82 -8.11 3.86
CA ILE A 39 17.94 -7.60 4.92
C ILE A 39 16.64 -8.37 4.88
N LEU A 40 16.23 -8.92 6.03
CA LEU A 40 14.92 -9.52 6.21
C LEU A 40 14.01 -8.56 6.98
N PHE A 41 12.72 -8.56 6.65
CA PHE A 41 11.69 -7.88 7.44
C PHE A 41 10.40 -8.70 7.39
N ASN A 42 9.58 -8.60 8.43
CA ASN A 42 8.36 -9.40 8.59
C ASN A 42 7.06 -8.57 8.55
N GLY A 43 7.16 -7.32 8.10
CA GLY A 43 6.01 -6.41 8.02
C GLY A 43 5.56 -5.82 9.36
N SER A 44 6.18 -6.19 10.49
CA SER A 44 5.81 -5.70 11.82
C SER A 44 6.64 -4.49 12.29
N GLY A 45 7.51 -3.97 11.43
CA GLY A 45 8.47 -2.91 11.75
C GLY A 45 9.87 -3.44 12.07
N GLY A 46 10.86 -2.55 11.95
CA GLY A 46 12.27 -2.92 12.05
C GLY A 46 12.75 -3.86 10.95
N GLU A 47 14.02 -4.21 11.00
CA GLU A 47 14.69 -5.05 9.99
C GLU A 47 15.82 -5.87 10.59
N TYR A 48 16.18 -6.95 9.90
CA TYR A 48 17.16 -7.92 10.37
C TYR A 48 18.25 -8.10 9.32
N ALA A 49 19.50 -7.82 9.71
CA ALA A 49 20.65 -8.18 8.87
C ALA A 49 20.82 -9.69 8.91
N ALA A 50 20.99 -10.32 7.74
CA ALA A 50 21.18 -11.75 7.63
C ALA A 50 22.16 -12.07 6.49
N ARG A 51 22.65 -13.31 6.47
CA ARG A 51 23.55 -13.83 5.45
C ARG A 51 23.05 -15.17 4.92
N ILE A 52 23.14 -15.37 3.60
CA ILE A 52 22.83 -16.66 2.97
C ILE A 52 23.86 -17.70 3.42
N GLU A 53 23.42 -18.77 4.07
CA GLU A 53 24.30 -19.86 4.52
C GLU A 53 24.32 -21.05 3.56
N SER A 54 23.19 -21.34 2.93
CA SER A 54 23.11 -22.44 1.98
C SER A 54 22.06 -22.21 0.90
N ILE A 55 22.36 -22.74 -0.28
CA ILE A 55 21.46 -22.79 -1.44
C ILE A 55 21.52 -24.20 -2.01
N GLY A 56 20.38 -24.88 -2.14
CA GLY A 56 20.36 -26.22 -2.71
C GLY A 56 18.97 -26.78 -2.94
N ARG A 57 18.89 -28.11 -3.10
CA ARG A 57 17.62 -28.82 -3.34
C ARG A 57 16.63 -28.68 -2.18
N GLY A 58 17.12 -28.44 -0.96
CA GLY A 58 16.32 -28.21 0.24
C GLY A 58 15.83 -26.77 0.42
N GLY A 59 16.12 -25.86 -0.52
CA GLY A 59 15.77 -24.44 -0.43
C GLY A 59 16.97 -23.55 -0.14
N VAL A 60 16.69 -22.39 0.46
CA VAL A 60 17.69 -21.38 0.84
C VAL A 60 17.61 -21.17 2.35
N ALA A 61 18.74 -21.23 3.04
CA ALA A 61 18.81 -20.92 4.47
C ALA A 61 19.66 -19.67 4.72
N VAL A 62 19.28 -18.91 5.74
CA VAL A 62 19.98 -17.70 6.18
C VAL A 62 20.27 -17.76 7.67
N ARG A 63 21.39 -17.13 8.07
CA ARG A 63 21.68 -16.80 9.47
C ARG A 63 21.33 -15.35 9.74
N ILE A 64 20.50 -15.12 10.75
CA ILE A 64 20.09 -13.80 11.17
C ILE A 64 21.14 -13.26 12.14
N GLU A 65 21.78 -12.15 11.77
CA GLU A 65 22.94 -11.60 12.49
C GLU A 65 22.52 -10.59 13.56
N SER A 66 21.68 -9.61 13.21
CA SER A 66 21.28 -8.55 14.14
C SER A 66 19.91 -7.96 13.78
N TYR A 67 19.27 -7.32 14.76
CA TYR A 67 18.03 -6.57 14.60
C TYR A 67 18.31 -5.06 14.66
N SER A 68 17.63 -4.29 13.81
CA SER A 68 17.58 -2.83 13.86
C SER A 68 16.12 -2.38 13.92
N ALA A 69 15.79 -1.47 14.83
CA ALA A 69 14.47 -0.86 14.94
C ALA A 69 14.23 0.25 13.88
N THR A 70 14.81 0.12 12.69
CA THR A 70 14.67 1.10 11.60
C THR A 70 13.20 1.18 11.17
N GLU A 71 12.63 2.39 11.15
CA GLU A 71 11.30 2.66 10.60
C GLU A 71 11.42 3.65 9.44
N ARG A 72 10.56 3.47 8.44
CA ARG A 72 10.51 4.30 7.22
C ARG A 72 9.06 4.63 6.87
N GLU A 73 8.23 4.79 7.91
CA GLU A 73 6.80 5.03 7.77
C GLU A 73 6.52 6.51 8.00
N SER A 74 5.65 7.06 7.17
CA SER A 74 5.17 8.43 7.33
C SER A 74 4.38 8.56 8.64
N PRO A 75 4.55 9.66 9.40
CA PRO A 75 3.71 9.93 10.57
C PRO A 75 2.24 10.21 10.19
N LEU A 76 1.97 10.44 8.90
CA LEU A 76 0.64 10.67 8.36
C LEU A 76 0.00 9.35 7.93
N ALA A 77 -0.93 8.83 8.72
CA ALA A 77 -1.63 7.59 8.39
C ALA A 77 -2.72 7.83 7.33
N VAL A 78 -2.40 7.58 6.06
CA VAL A 78 -3.38 7.67 4.96
C VAL A 78 -3.95 6.31 4.60
N THR A 79 -5.26 6.14 4.73
CA THR A 79 -6.02 5.03 4.12
C THR A 79 -6.53 5.45 2.76
N LEU A 80 -6.10 4.76 1.70
CA LEU A 80 -6.59 4.97 0.34
C LEU A 80 -7.84 4.13 0.10
N LEU A 81 -8.98 4.79 -0.03
CA LEU A 81 -10.22 4.19 -0.50
C LEU A 81 -10.25 4.23 -2.03
N GLN A 82 -9.83 3.12 -2.65
CA GLN A 82 -9.57 3.06 -4.10
C GLN A 82 -10.71 2.36 -4.84
N GLY A 83 -11.38 3.07 -5.74
CA GLY A 83 -12.31 2.49 -6.69
C GLY A 83 -11.64 1.41 -7.54
N LEU A 84 -12.28 0.25 -7.66
CA LEU A 84 -11.75 -0.86 -8.44
C LEU A 84 -11.58 -0.46 -9.91
N SER A 85 -10.33 -0.53 -10.38
CA SER A 85 -9.92 -0.28 -11.76
C SER A 85 -9.45 -1.57 -12.44
N SER A 86 -9.49 -1.60 -13.77
CA SER A 86 -9.18 -2.81 -14.53
C SER A 86 -7.70 -2.95 -14.88
N GLY A 87 -7.25 -4.20 -14.95
CA GLY A 87 -5.92 -4.58 -15.43
C GLY A 87 -4.80 -4.09 -14.51
N GLU A 88 -3.68 -3.71 -15.14
CA GLU A 88 -2.45 -3.28 -14.47
C GLU A 88 -2.56 -1.93 -13.75
N ARG A 89 -3.63 -1.15 -14.00
CA ARG A 89 -3.83 0.16 -13.37
C ARG A 89 -3.98 0.06 -11.85
N MET A 90 -4.70 -0.95 -11.38
CA MET A 90 -4.83 -1.18 -9.95
C MET A 90 -3.48 -1.63 -9.35
N ASP A 91 -2.73 -2.48 -10.07
CA ASP A 91 -1.41 -2.92 -9.62
C ASP A 91 -0.43 -1.74 -9.52
N LEU A 92 -0.43 -0.83 -10.51
CA LEU A 92 0.36 0.39 -10.48
C LEU A 92 -0.08 1.32 -9.33
N THR A 93 -1.39 1.46 -9.11
CA THR A 93 -1.91 2.26 -8.00
C THR A 93 -1.45 1.70 -6.66
N VAL A 94 -1.54 0.39 -6.45
CA VAL A 94 -1.06 -0.28 -5.23
C VAL A 94 0.44 -0.08 -5.06
N GLN A 95 1.24 -0.40 -6.08
CA GLN A 95 2.69 -0.25 -6.06
C GLN A 95 3.10 1.17 -5.68
N LYS A 96 2.59 2.19 -6.39
CA LYS A 96 2.96 3.58 -6.15
C LYS A 96 2.41 4.13 -4.84
N SER A 97 1.24 3.69 -4.41
CA SER A 97 0.72 4.09 -3.10
C SER A 97 1.60 3.54 -1.96
N VAL A 98 2.11 2.31 -2.09
CA VAL A 98 3.04 1.72 -1.12
C VAL A 98 4.36 2.50 -1.07
N GLU A 99 4.95 2.81 -2.23
CA GLU A 99 6.16 3.62 -2.35
C GLU A 99 5.99 5.01 -1.70
N LEU A 100 4.79 5.60 -1.82
CA LEU A 100 4.44 6.89 -1.25
C LEU A 100 3.91 6.81 0.20
N GLY A 101 4.17 5.72 0.91
CA GLY A 101 3.90 5.61 2.35
C GLY A 101 2.43 5.43 2.73
N VAL A 102 1.56 4.93 1.84
CA VAL A 102 0.17 4.63 2.22
C VAL A 102 0.12 3.65 3.40
N HIS A 103 -0.76 3.91 4.36
CA HIS A 103 -0.91 3.06 5.54
C HIS A 103 -1.75 1.82 5.25
N ALA A 104 -2.87 2.00 4.54
CA ALA A 104 -3.76 0.93 4.14
C ALA A 104 -4.47 1.26 2.82
N ILE A 105 -4.86 0.23 2.07
CA ILE A 105 -5.67 0.35 0.86
C ILE A 105 -6.96 -0.43 1.07
N GLN A 106 -8.09 0.26 0.95
CA GLN A 106 -9.43 -0.32 0.91
C GLN A 106 -9.94 -0.27 -0.53
N PRO A 107 -9.90 -1.37 -1.29
CA PRO A 107 -10.57 -1.43 -2.58
C PRO A 107 -12.08 -1.30 -2.39
N VAL A 108 -12.74 -0.51 -3.23
CA VAL A 108 -14.20 -0.39 -3.24
C VAL A 108 -14.78 -0.70 -4.61
N ALA A 109 -15.83 -1.53 -4.59
CA ALA A 109 -16.68 -1.72 -5.75
C ALA A 109 -17.59 -0.50 -5.87
N ALA A 110 -17.21 0.42 -6.78
CA ALA A 110 -18.05 1.53 -7.16
C ALA A 110 -19.02 1.11 -8.27
N GLU A 111 -20.15 1.81 -8.39
CA GLU A 111 -21.19 1.53 -9.38
C GLU A 111 -20.63 1.55 -10.81
N LYS A 112 -19.76 2.52 -11.08
CA LYS A 112 -19.11 2.73 -12.39
C LYS A 112 -17.81 1.94 -12.56
N SER A 113 -17.44 1.06 -11.62
CA SER A 113 -16.27 0.19 -11.78
C SER A 113 -16.53 -0.84 -12.86
N VAL A 114 -15.60 -0.96 -13.82
CA VAL A 114 -15.64 -1.99 -14.87
C VAL A 114 -15.42 -3.39 -14.27
N VAL A 115 -14.74 -3.47 -13.14
CA VAL A 115 -14.41 -4.73 -12.46
C VAL A 115 -15.44 -5.03 -11.38
N ARG A 116 -16.05 -6.21 -11.46
CA ARG A 116 -16.87 -6.78 -10.38
C ARG A 116 -16.16 -7.98 -9.78
N LEU A 117 -15.74 -7.86 -8.52
CA LEU A 117 -15.11 -8.94 -7.76
C LEU A 117 -16.09 -9.48 -6.72
N SER A 118 -16.20 -10.81 -6.63
CA SER A 118 -16.97 -11.50 -5.60
C SER A 118 -16.35 -12.85 -5.28
N GLY A 119 -16.60 -13.36 -4.07
CA GLY A 119 -16.14 -14.66 -3.61
C GLY A 119 -14.63 -14.87 -3.80
N GLU A 120 -14.27 -16.05 -4.31
CA GLU A 120 -12.87 -16.45 -4.53
C GLU A 120 -12.08 -15.50 -5.44
N ARG A 121 -12.75 -14.87 -6.42
CA ARG A 121 -12.08 -13.90 -7.31
C ARG A 121 -11.64 -12.65 -6.56
N ALA A 122 -12.40 -12.20 -5.57
CA ALA A 122 -12.02 -11.08 -4.73
C ALA A 122 -10.82 -11.44 -3.86
N ALA A 123 -10.84 -12.61 -3.22
CA ALA A 123 -9.74 -13.10 -2.41
C ALA A 123 -8.44 -13.25 -3.22
N ALA A 124 -8.50 -13.88 -4.40
CA ALA A 124 -7.33 -14.05 -5.28
C ALA A 124 -6.74 -12.69 -5.73
N ARG A 125 -7.57 -11.68 -5.95
CA ARG A 125 -7.11 -10.32 -6.29
C ARG A 125 -6.50 -9.60 -5.08
N CYS A 126 -7.06 -9.74 -3.88
CA CYS A 126 -6.42 -9.25 -2.65
C CYS A 126 -5.04 -9.84 -2.45
N GLU A 127 -4.89 -11.16 -2.58
CA GLU A 127 -3.59 -11.82 -2.45
C GLU A 127 -2.60 -11.34 -3.50
N HIS A 128 -3.07 -11.09 -4.72
CA HIS A 128 -2.25 -10.50 -5.78
C HIS A 128 -1.75 -9.09 -5.40
N TRP A 129 -2.63 -8.20 -4.98
CA TRP A 129 -2.24 -6.85 -4.56
C TRP A 129 -1.36 -6.85 -3.31
N ARG A 130 -1.57 -7.79 -2.38
CA ARG A 130 -0.64 -7.96 -1.24
C ARG A 130 0.77 -8.32 -1.71
N ARG A 131 0.92 -9.19 -2.71
CA ARG A 131 2.24 -9.48 -3.30
C ARG A 131 2.85 -8.26 -3.98
N VAL A 132 2.04 -7.46 -4.68
CA VAL A 132 2.51 -6.18 -5.27
C VAL A 132 2.98 -5.21 -4.18
N ALA A 133 2.23 -5.09 -3.08
CA ALA A 133 2.60 -4.27 -1.93
C ALA A 133 3.90 -4.75 -1.26
N ILE A 134 4.05 -6.06 -1.04
CA ILE A 134 5.28 -6.66 -0.49
C ILE A 134 6.49 -6.34 -1.38
N ALA A 135 6.38 -6.55 -2.69
CA ALA A 135 7.46 -6.25 -3.63
C ALA A 135 7.81 -4.75 -3.64
N ALA A 136 6.82 -3.87 -3.51
CA ALA A 136 7.04 -2.45 -3.35
C ALA A 136 7.77 -2.12 -2.04
N CYS A 137 7.41 -2.72 -0.90
CA CYS A 137 8.11 -2.57 0.38
C CYS A 137 9.57 -3.07 0.31
N GLU A 138 9.82 -4.22 -0.33
CA GLU A 138 11.16 -4.74 -0.59
C GLU A 138 12.01 -3.72 -1.37
N GLN A 139 11.42 -3.04 -2.35
CA GLN A 139 12.11 -2.06 -3.19
C GLN A 139 12.30 -0.70 -2.49
N CYS A 140 11.26 -0.14 -1.87
CA CYS A 140 11.27 1.22 -1.32
C CYS A 140 11.84 1.29 0.11
N GLY A 141 12.07 0.15 0.76
CA GLY A 141 12.68 0.11 2.10
C GLY A 141 11.69 0.04 3.25
N ARG A 142 10.37 0.09 3.01
CA ARG A 142 9.38 0.00 4.09
C ARG A 142 9.51 -1.33 4.83
N ASN A 143 9.44 -1.24 6.16
CA ASN A 143 9.51 -2.39 7.07
C ASN A 143 8.13 -2.84 7.55
N ARG A 144 7.09 -2.06 7.21
CA ARG A 144 5.69 -2.42 7.38
C ARG A 144 5.04 -2.61 6.02
N VAL A 145 4.32 -3.72 5.88
CA VAL A 145 3.52 -3.96 4.68
C VAL A 145 2.14 -3.34 4.94
N PRO A 146 1.66 -2.44 4.06
CA PRO A 146 0.35 -1.83 4.28
C PRO A 146 -0.77 -2.84 4.12
N ASP A 147 -1.85 -2.65 4.88
CA ASP A 147 -3.02 -3.51 4.81
C ASP A 147 -3.70 -3.37 3.44
N ILE A 148 -3.86 -4.49 2.74
CA ILE A 148 -4.72 -4.58 1.56
C ILE A 148 -6.01 -5.28 1.98
N LEU A 149 -7.06 -4.49 2.17
CA LEU A 149 -8.33 -4.95 2.71
C LEU A 149 -9.19 -5.65 1.64
N ALA A 150 -10.18 -6.42 2.09
CA ALA A 150 -11.12 -7.09 1.21
C ALA A 150 -12.02 -6.06 0.49
N PRO A 151 -12.22 -6.16 -0.84
CA PRO A 151 -13.14 -5.30 -1.57
C PRO A 151 -14.54 -5.31 -0.96
N LEU A 152 -15.12 -4.12 -0.83
CA LEU A 152 -16.49 -3.94 -0.36
C LEU A 152 -17.24 -2.92 -1.22
N PRO A 153 -18.59 -2.98 -1.27
CA PRO A 153 -19.38 -1.90 -1.85
C PRO A 153 -19.15 -0.59 -1.10
N LEU A 154 -19.02 0.54 -1.82
CA LEU A 154 -18.75 1.85 -1.20
C LEU A 154 -19.70 2.18 -0.05
N ALA A 155 -20.99 1.85 -0.19
CA ALA A 155 -22.02 2.08 0.83
C ALA A 155 -21.79 1.32 2.16
N ARG A 156 -20.92 0.30 2.18
CA ARG A 156 -20.54 -0.45 3.39
C ARG A 156 -19.27 0.09 4.05
N TYR A 157 -18.58 1.03 3.42
CA TYR A 157 -17.37 1.60 4.00
C TYR A 157 -17.73 2.52 5.16
N ALA A 158 -17.14 2.26 6.33
CA ALA A 158 -17.27 3.11 7.50
C ALA A 158 -15.89 3.71 7.82
N ALA A 159 -15.73 5.00 7.52
CA ALA A 159 -14.51 5.72 7.87
C ALA A 159 -14.41 5.92 9.40
N PRO A 160 -13.20 5.89 9.98
CA PRO A 160 -13.01 6.27 11.38
C PRO A 160 -13.61 7.65 11.68
N PRO A 161 -14.27 7.85 12.84
CA PRO A 161 -14.94 9.11 13.17
C PRO A 161 -14.00 10.32 13.14
N ASP A 162 -12.78 10.15 13.67
CA ASP A 162 -11.80 11.24 13.85
C ASP A 162 -10.86 11.43 12.65
N ALA A 163 -11.03 10.65 11.58
CA ALA A 163 -10.21 10.81 10.38
C ALA A 163 -10.69 12.01 9.55
N LEU A 164 -9.73 12.72 8.95
CA LEU A 164 -10.04 13.68 7.89
C LEU A 164 -10.41 12.89 6.62
N LYS A 165 -11.61 13.12 6.10
CA LYS A 165 -12.15 12.37 4.96
C LYS A 165 -12.14 13.26 3.72
N LEU A 166 -11.38 12.87 2.72
CA LEU A 166 -11.20 13.63 1.48
C LEU A 166 -11.64 12.77 0.30
N VAL A 167 -12.32 13.36 -0.68
CA VAL A 167 -12.64 12.70 -1.96
C VAL A 167 -12.08 13.52 -3.10
N LEU A 168 -11.35 12.89 -4.02
CA LEU A 168 -10.87 13.58 -5.21
C LEU A 168 -12.04 13.87 -6.15
N ALA A 169 -12.24 15.15 -6.44
CA ALA A 169 -13.27 15.66 -7.34
C ALA A 169 -12.64 16.75 -8.24
N PRO A 170 -12.58 16.56 -9.58
CA PRO A 170 -11.92 17.50 -10.48
C PRO A 170 -12.48 18.93 -10.46
N ASP A 171 -13.76 19.06 -10.12
CA ASP A 171 -14.53 20.30 -10.07
C ASP A 171 -14.58 20.95 -8.68
N ALA A 172 -13.88 20.38 -7.69
CA ALA A 172 -13.84 20.95 -6.35
C ALA A 172 -13.11 22.31 -6.33
N GLY A 173 -13.73 23.30 -5.70
CA GLY A 173 -13.11 24.62 -5.49
C GLY A 173 -12.03 24.65 -4.39
N THR A 174 -11.87 23.55 -3.65
CA THR A 174 -10.92 23.44 -2.53
C THR A 174 -9.75 22.54 -2.92
N GLY A 175 -8.52 22.99 -2.68
CA GLY A 175 -7.31 22.18 -2.86
C GLY A 175 -6.88 21.45 -1.59
N LEU A 176 -6.00 20.44 -1.72
CA LEU A 176 -5.49 19.67 -0.58
C LEU A 176 -4.90 20.53 0.55
N LYS A 177 -4.10 21.54 0.22
CA LYS A 177 -3.49 22.44 1.23
C LYS A 177 -4.53 23.15 2.10
N GLN A 178 -5.66 23.54 1.52
CA GLN A 178 -6.73 24.21 2.25
C GLN A 178 -7.52 23.22 3.13
N ALA A 179 -7.77 22.01 2.61
CA ALA A 179 -8.43 20.94 3.36
C ALA A 179 -7.60 20.46 4.57
N LEU A 180 -6.26 20.54 4.48
CA LEU A 180 -5.32 20.20 5.55
C LEU A 180 -5.09 21.32 6.59
N SER A 181 -5.93 22.36 6.64
CA SER A 181 -5.72 23.50 7.55
C SER A 181 -5.77 23.17 9.05
N GLY A 182 -6.11 21.92 9.43
CA GLY A 182 -6.01 21.40 10.81
C GLY A 182 -5.02 20.22 10.94
N LYS A 183 -4.61 19.91 12.16
CA LYS A 183 -3.81 18.70 12.45
C LYS A 183 -4.72 17.48 12.36
N ALA A 184 -4.56 16.66 11.33
CA ALA A 184 -5.18 15.34 11.24
C ALA A 184 -4.10 14.26 11.38
N ALA A 185 -4.24 13.39 12.38
CA ALA A 185 -3.34 12.25 12.57
C ALA A 185 -3.62 11.12 11.54
N ALA A 186 -4.84 11.07 11.01
CA ALA A 186 -5.26 10.07 10.03
C ALA A 186 -6.13 10.71 8.93
N ILE A 187 -5.94 10.25 7.70
CA ILE A 187 -6.69 10.69 6.52
C ILE A 187 -7.28 9.47 5.84
N VAL A 188 -8.55 9.56 5.44
CA VAL A 188 -9.13 8.67 4.44
C VAL A 188 -9.24 9.45 3.13
N LEU A 189 -8.52 8.98 2.11
CA LEU A 189 -8.54 9.56 0.78
C LEU A 189 -9.33 8.65 -0.17
N ALA A 190 -10.47 9.12 -0.66
CA ALA A 190 -11.29 8.44 -1.65
C ALA A 190 -10.94 8.86 -3.07
N VAL A 191 -10.64 7.87 -3.90
CA VAL A 191 -10.34 8.04 -5.33
C VAL A 191 -11.24 7.10 -6.12
N GLY A 192 -12.05 7.67 -7.01
CA GLY A 192 -12.98 6.90 -7.83
C GLY A 192 -12.29 6.04 -8.89
N PRO A 193 -13.01 5.09 -9.49
CA PRO A 193 -12.53 4.37 -10.68
C PRO A 193 -12.43 5.32 -11.88
N GLU A 194 -12.11 4.79 -13.05
CA GLU A 194 -11.86 5.53 -14.29
C GLU A 194 -13.00 6.48 -14.69
N ALA A 195 -14.25 6.09 -14.41
CA ALA A 195 -15.46 6.87 -14.69
C ALA A 195 -15.95 7.71 -13.50
N GLY A 196 -15.13 7.80 -12.44
CA GLY A 196 -15.45 8.48 -11.19
C GLY A 196 -16.56 7.79 -10.38
N PHE A 197 -16.97 8.43 -9.30
CA PHE A 197 -18.13 8.02 -8.51
C PHE A 197 -19.44 8.48 -9.18
N SER A 198 -20.53 7.73 -8.99
CA SER A 198 -21.87 8.16 -9.40
C SER A 198 -22.40 9.30 -8.52
N GLU A 199 -23.44 10.00 -8.94
CA GLU A 199 -24.06 11.06 -8.11
C GLU A 199 -24.63 10.50 -6.79
N ALA A 200 -25.10 9.25 -6.80
CA ALA A 200 -25.54 8.58 -5.58
C ALA A 200 -24.36 8.32 -4.64
N GLU A 201 -23.23 7.85 -5.18
CA GLU A 201 -22.01 7.61 -4.43
C GLU A 201 -21.36 8.89 -3.88
N GLN A 202 -21.38 9.97 -4.65
CA GLN A 202 -20.92 11.28 -4.17
C GLN A 202 -21.77 11.78 -3.00
N ARG A 203 -23.11 11.58 -3.07
CA ARG A 203 -24.01 11.89 -1.94
C ARG A 203 -23.74 11.01 -0.73
N LEU A 204 -23.44 9.73 -0.92
CA LEU A 204 -23.06 8.81 0.18
C LEU A 204 -21.77 9.26 0.86
N LEU A 205 -20.74 9.61 0.07
CA LEU A 205 -19.47 10.13 0.60
C LEU A 205 -19.66 11.44 1.35
N ALA A 206 -20.44 12.38 0.79
CA ALA A 206 -20.77 13.65 1.43
C ALA A 206 -21.50 13.43 2.77
N ALA A 207 -22.50 12.52 2.80
CA ALA A 207 -23.21 12.16 4.02
C ALA A 207 -22.31 11.48 5.07
N ALA A 208 -21.26 10.78 4.64
CA ALA A 208 -20.22 10.21 5.51
C ALA A 208 -19.15 11.22 5.97
N GLY A 209 -19.26 12.49 5.53
CA GLY A 209 -18.37 13.58 5.91
C GLY A 209 -17.13 13.76 5.02
N PHE A 210 -17.11 13.15 3.83
CA PHE A 210 -16.02 13.36 2.87
C PHE A 210 -16.10 14.76 2.25
N GLN A 211 -14.98 15.47 2.28
CA GLN A 211 -14.84 16.79 1.68
C GLN A 211 -14.24 16.66 0.27
N PRO A 212 -14.87 17.26 -0.76
CA PRO A 212 -14.34 17.21 -2.11
C PRO A 212 -13.10 18.11 -2.24
N VAL A 213 -12.05 17.58 -2.86
CA VAL A 213 -10.78 18.29 -3.10
C VAL A 213 -10.26 18.05 -4.52
N ALA A 214 -9.64 19.08 -5.10
CA ALA A 214 -9.07 19.04 -6.45
C ALA A 214 -7.53 19.00 -6.42
N LEU A 215 -6.95 18.42 -7.48
CA LEU A 215 -5.50 18.35 -7.73
C LEU A 215 -5.10 19.26 -8.91
N GLY A 216 -5.47 20.54 -8.78
CA GLY A 216 -5.31 21.52 -9.85
C GLY A 216 -6.34 21.35 -10.97
N PRO A 217 -6.18 22.08 -12.09
CA PRO A 217 -7.23 22.25 -13.10
C PRO A 217 -7.31 21.12 -14.14
N ARG A 218 -6.43 20.10 -14.07
CA ARG A 218 -6.34 19.03 -15.07
C ARG A 218 -6.99 17.77 -14.55
N ILE A 219 -7.76 17.11 -15.41
CA ILE A 219 -8.29 15.78 -15.12
C ILE A 219 -7.14 14.78 -15.16
N LEU A 220 -6.85 14.17 -14.01
CA LEU A 220 -5.86 13.11 -13.88
C LEU A 220 -6.53 11.74 -14.04
N ARG A 221 -5.82 10.79 -14.61
CA ARG A 221 -6.26 9.38 -14.61
C ARG A 221 -6.22 8.83 -13.19
N THR A 222 -7.05 7.83 -12.89
CA THR A 222 -7.13 7.21 -11.56
C THR A 222 -5.76 6.76 -11.04
N GLU A 223 -4.97 6.08 -11.88
CA GLU A 223 -3.63 5.59 -11.56
C GLU A 223 -2.59 6.71 -11.37
N THR A 224 -2.91 7.95 -11.75
CA THR A 224 -2.11 9.15 -11.50
C THR A 224 -2.63 9.94 -10.30
N ALA A 225 -3.95 10.04 -10.16
CA ALA A 225 -4.62 10.86 -9.15
C ALA A 225 -4.32 10.36 -7.73
N ALA A 226 -4.40 9.05 -7.49
CA ALA A 226 -4.10 8.47 -6.18
C ALA A 226 -2.63 8.70 -5.76
N PRO A 227 -1.62 8.33 -6.56
CA PRO A 227 -0.22 8.64 -6.23
C PRO A 227 0.06 10.14 -6.11
N ALA A 228 -0.49 10.98 -6.99
CA ALA A 228 -0.27 12.42 -6.91
C ALA A 228 -0.83 13.03 -5.61
N ALA A 229 -2.03 12.60 -5.19
CA ALA A 229 -2.60 13.02 -3.92
C ALA A 229 -1.75 12.55 -2.73
N LEU A 230 -1.31 11.29 -2.71
CA LEU A 230 -0.47 10.77 -1.62
C LEU A 230 0.86 11.53 -1.52
N ALA A 231 1.52 11.81 -2.63
CA ALA A 231 2.74 12.62 -2.65
C ALA A 231 2.48 14.04 -2.12
N ALA A 232 1.39 14.67 -2.53
CA ALA A 232 1.02 16.00 -2.05
C ALA A 232 0.65 16.02 -0.56
N LEU A 233 -0.06 15.01 -0.07
CA LEU A 233 -0.40 14.86 1.35
C LEU A 233 0.87 14.70 2.20
N ASN A 234 1.81 13.84 1.79
CA ASN A 234 3.07 13.70 2.49
C ASN A 234 3.91 14.98 2.46
N ALA A 235 3.95 15.72 1.35
CA ALA A 235 4.67 17.00 1.27
C ALA A 235 4.05 18.11 2.14
N LEU A 236 2.76 18.00 2.46
CA LEU A 236 2.05 19.00 3.26
C LEU A 236 2.00 18.64 4.76
N ALA A 237 1.97 17.36 5.10
CA ALA A 237 1.71 16.90 6.47
C ALA A 237 2.39 15.57 6.87
N GLY A 238 3.17 14.96 5.97
CA GLY A 238 3.89 13.71 6.21
C GLY A 238 5.40 13.93 6.31
N ASP A 239 6.16 13.11 5.60
CA ASP A 239 7.62 12.98 5.69
C ASP A 239 8.37 13.32 4.39
N PHE A 240 7.73 14.03 3.45
CA PHE A 240 8.34 14.51 2.21
C PHE A 240 9.00 15.88 2.35
#